data_AF-A0A7Z9CSM2-F1
#
_entry.id   AF-A0A7Z9CSM2-F1
#
_cell.length_a   1.000
_cell.length_b   1.000
_cell.length_c   1.000
_cell.angle_alpha   90.00
_cell.angle_beta   90.00
_cell.angle_gamma   90.00
#
_symmetry.space_group_name_H-M   'P 1'
#
loop_
_entity.id
_entity.type
_entity.pdbx_description
1 polymer ?
#
loop_
_entity_poly.entity_id
_entity_poly.type
_entity_poly.pdbx_seq_one_letter_code
_entity_poly.pdbx_strand_id
1 'polypeptide(L)'
;MVQKVAKEKYNLDVEVVTFNDFVLPNEALNNGDLDINAFQHKPYLDKQIQERGYKLVAVGNTFVYPIAAYSKQITAIDQLPDDAQVAVPNDPTNLGRSLLLLQKQGLITL
;
A
#
# COMPACT_ATOMS: atom_id res chain seq x y z
N MET A 1 3.88 -8.11 -18.18
CA MET A 1 3.70 -9.48 -17.63
C MET A 1 2.23 -9.85 -17.49
N VAL A 2 1.40 -9.05 -16.81
CA VAL A 2 -0.03 -9.35 -16.58
C VAL A 2 -0.84 -9.55 -17.87
N GLN A 3 -0.74 -8.64 -18.85
CA GLN A 3 -1.50 -8.70 -20.10
C GLN A 3 -1.20 -9.98 -20.89
N LYS A 4 0.08 -10.36 -20.97
CA LYS A 4 0.52 -11.60 -21.63
C LYS A 4 -0.11 -12.83 -20.98
N VAL A 5 -0.05 -12.95 -19.66
CA VAL A 5 -0.62 -14.09 -18.93
C VAL A 5 -2.15 -14.12 -19.06
N ALA A 6 -2.82 -12.98 -18.96
CA ALA A 6 -4.26 -12.85 -19.12
C ALA A 6 -4.72 -13.33 -20.50
N LYS A 7 -4.03 -12.90 -21.56
CA LYS A 7 -4.37 -13.29 -22.93
C LYS A 7 -4.08 -14.75 -23.21
N GLU A 8 -2.86 -15.21 -22.93
CA GLU A 8 -2.42 -16.56 -23.32
C GLU A 8 -3.10 -17.68 -22.52
N LYS A 9 -3.40 -17.46 -21.24
CA LYS A 9 -3.95 -18.50 -20.37
C LYS A 9 -5.46 -18.42 -20.19
N TYR A 10 -6.03 -17.23 -20.24
CA TYR A 10 -7.43 -16.99 -19.88
C TYR A 10 -8.23 -16.34 -21.01
N ASN A 11 -7.59 -16.02 -22.15
CA ASN A 11 -8.22 -15.31 -23.27
C ASN A 11 -8.90 -13.99 -22.86
N LEU A 12 -8.29 -13.28 -21.92
CA LEU A 12 -8.76 -11.99 -21.44
C LEU A 12 -7.90 -10.87 -22.03
N ASP A 13 -8.55 -9.85 -22.59
CA ASP A 13 -7.92 -8.59 -23.00
C ASP A 13 -7.90 -7.64 -21.80
N VAL A 14 -6.70 -7.43 -21.25
CA VAL A 14 -6.50 -6.59 -20.07
C VAL A 14 -5.79 -5.30 -20.47
N GLU A 15 -6.39 -4.17 -20.12
CA GLU A 15 -5.76 -2.86 -20.15
C GLU A 15 -5.15 -2.54 -18.79
N VAL A 16 -3.93 -2.00 -18.78
CA VAL A 16 -3.24 -1.61 -17.54
C VAL A 16 -3.24 -0.10 -17.44
N VAL A 17 -4.04 0.41 -16.51
CA VAL A 17 -4.06 1.83 -16.14
C VAL A 17 -3.17 2.04 -14.92
N THR A 18 -2.22 2.96 -15.02
CA THR A 18 -1.26 3.27 -13.95
C THR A 18 -1.63 4.56 -13.23
N PHE A 19 -1.57 4.54 -11.91
CA PHE A 19 -1.75 5.69 -11.05
C PHE A 19 -0.47 5.96 -10.25
N ASN A 20 -0.27 7.22 -9.86
CA ASN A 20 0.89 7.65 -9.07
C ASN A 20 0.53 7.94 -7.60
N ASP A 21 -0.69 7.62 -7.18
CA ASP A 21 -1.19 7.80 -5.81
C ASP A 21 -2.13 6.66 -5.38
N PHE A 22 -2.58 6.71 -4.12
CA PHE A 22 -3.39 5.67 -3.49
C PHE A 22 -4.88 6.03 -3.35
N VAL A 23 -5.29 7.24 -3.73
CA VAL A 23 -6.69 7.70 -3.60
C VAL A 23 -7.46 7.40 -4.87
N LEU A 24 -6.91 7.81 -6.02
CA LEU A 24 -7.58 7.71 -7.32
C LEU A 24 -7.98 6.28 -7.72
N PRO A 25 -7.20 5.20 -7.43
CA PRO A 25 -7.59 3.87 -7.89
C PRO A 25 -8.91 3.36 -7.29
N ASN A 26 -9.24 3.73 -6.05
CA ASN A 26 -10.51 3.33 -5.42
C ASN A 26 -11.68 4.19 -5.90
N GLU A 27 -11.45 5.48 -6.11
CA GLU A 27 -12.46 6.38 -6.68
C GLU A 27 -12.82 5.97 -8.12
N ALA A 28 -11.83 5.71 -8.97
CA ALA A 28 -12.03 5.25 -10.34
C ALA A 28 -12.78 3.91 -10.38
N LEU A 29 -12.45 2.95 -9.51
CA LEU A 29 -13.19 1.69 -9.41
C LEU A 29 -14.63 1.91 -8.93
N ASN A 30 -14.85 2.78 -7.94
CA ASN A 30 -16.18 3.09 -7.45
C ASN A 30 -17.04 3.82 -8.49
N ASN A 31 -16.44 4.63 -9.36
CA ASN A 31 -17.11 5.34 -10.45
C ASN A 31 -17.39 4.47 -11.68
N GLY A 32 -16.83 3.26 -11.73
CA GLY A 32 -16.95 2.35 -12.88
C GLY A 32 -15.94 2.61 -14.01
N ASP A 33 -14.93 3.46 -13.77
CA ASP A 33 -13.84 3.71 -14.72
C ASP A 33 -12.84 2.54 -14.76
N LEU A 34 -12.83 1.70 -13.73
CA LEU A 34 -12.03 0.46 -13.64
C LEU A 34 -12.94 -0.71 -13.28
N ASP A 35 -12.63 -1.91 -13.79
CA ASP A 35 -13.28 -3.15 -13.35
C ASP A 35 -12.66 -3.73 -12.08
N ILE A 36 -11.36 -3.50 -11.89
CA ILE A 36 -10.57 -3.99 -10.74
C ILE A 36 -9.34 -3.10 -10.53
N ASN A 37 -8.90 -2.95 -9.28
CA ASN A 37 -7.59 -2.40 -8.94
C ASN A 37 -6.79 -3.40 -8.08
N ALA A 38 -5.46 -3.31 -8.11
CA ALA A 38 -4.56 -4.22 -7.40
C ALA A 38 -3.34 -3.49 -6.82
N PHE A 39 -3.55 -2.67 -5.79
CA PHE A 39 -2.50 -1.83 -5.19
C PHE A 39 -2.47 -1.83 -3.65
N GLN A 40 -3.57 -2.21 -3.00
CA GLN A 40 -3.81 -1.96 -1.57
C GLN A 40 -3.84 -3.24 -0.73
N HIS A 41 -3.70 -3.07 0.58
CA HIS A 41 -3.94 -4.11 1.58
C HIS A 41 -5.31 -3.93 2.25
N LYS A 42 -5.77 -4.97 2.97
CA LYS A 42 -7.11 -4.99 3.58
C LYS A 42 -7.37 -3.85 4.58
N PRO A 43 -6.45 -3.51 5.50
CA PRO A 43 -6.65 -2.36 6.38
C PRO A 43 -6.89 -1.04 5.63
N TYR A 44 -6.13 -0.78 4.55
CA TYR A 44 -6.33 0.42 3.74
C TYR A 44 -7.70 0.44 3.08
N LEU A 45 -8.13 -0.69 2.48
CA LEU A 45 -9.46 -0.83 1.88
C LEU A 45 -10.58 -0.58 2.90
N ASP A 46 -10.48 -1.18 4.09
CA ASP A 46 -11.47 -1.03 5.15
C ASP A 46 -11.61 0.43 5.60
N LYS A 47 -10.47 1.13 5.72
CA LYS A 47 -10.45 2.55 6.07
C LYS A 47 -11.09 3.40 4.98
N GLN A 48 -10.80 3.13 3.71
CA GLN A 48 -11.40 3.83 2.57
C GLN A 48 -12.92 3.60 2.50
N ILE A 49 -13.39 2.37 2.73
CA ILE A 49 -14.83 2.07 2.82
C ILE A 49 -15.48 2.86 3.95
N GLN A 50 -14.85 2.87 5.14
CA GLN A 50 -15.36 3.61 6.29
C GLN A 50 -15.45 5.12 6.04
N GLU A 51 -14.45 5.71 5.37
CA GLU A 51 -14.37 7.17 5.18
C GLU A 51 -15.13 7.69 3.96
N ARG A 52 -15.25 6.88 2.91
CA ARG A 52 -15.82 7.30 1.62
C ARG A 52 -17.16 6.62 1.31
N GLY A 53 -17.56 5.61 2.07
CA GLY A 53 -18.80 4.85 1.82
C GLY A 53 -18.73 3.96 0.57
N TYR A 54 -17.53 3.64 0.10
CA TYR A 54 -17.33 2.81 -1.07
C TYR A 54 -17.92 1.40 -0.88
N LYS A 55 -18.50 0.84 -1.94
CA LYS A 55 -19.05 -0.53 -1.96
C LYS A 55 -18.07 -1.50 -2.61
N LEU A 56 -16.82 -1.45 -2.17
CA LEU A 56 -15.73 -2.24 -2.70
C LEU A 56 -15.48 -3.47 -1.85
N VAL A 57 -15.01 -4.54 -2.47
CA VAL A 57 -14.68 -5.80 -1.80
C VAL A 57 -13.37 -6.35 -2.33
N ALA A 58 -12.63 -7.06 -1.48
CA ALA A 58 -11.47 -7.81 -1.92
C ALA A 58 -11.92 -9.12 -2.60
N VAL A 59 -11.47 -9.35 -3.83
CA VAL A 59 -11.77 -10.58 -4.59
C VAL A 59 -10.64 -11.62 -4.51
N GLY A 60 -9.48 -11.24 -3.99
CA GLY A 60 -8.34 -12.14 -3.81
C GLY A 60 -7.12 -11.42 -3.25
N ASN A 61 -6.17 -12.20 -2.74
CA ASN A 61 -4.87 -11.71 -2.29
C ASN A 61 -3.85 -11.83 -3.44
N THR A 62 -2.94 -10.86 -3.52
CA THR A 62 -1.86 -10.85 -4.52
C THR A 62 -0.52 -11.18 -3.87
N PHE A 63 0.20 -10.17 -3.39
CA PHE A 63 1.53 -10.30 -2.81
C PHE A 63 1.62 -9.52 -1.50
N VAL A 64 2.50 -9.98 -0.61
CA VAL A 64 2.86 -9.24 0.60
C VAL A 64 4.21 -8.59 0.38
N TYR A 65 4.25 -7.26 0.47
CA TYR A 65 5.49 -6.49 0.48
C TYR A 65 5.83 -6.11 1.93
N PRO A 66 6.95 -6.62 2.49
CA PRO A 66 7.45 -6.18 3.77
C PRO A 66 7.75 -4.68 3.73
N ILE A 67 7.29 -3.94 4.74
CA ILE A 67 7.71 -2.56 4.94
C ILE A 67 9.11 -2.57 5.54
N ALA A 68 9.97 -1.66 5.07
CA ALA A 68 11.34 -1.53 5.54
C ALA A 68 11.70 -0.05 5.69
N ALA A 69 12.65 0.23 6.59
CA ALA A 69 13.29 1.53 6.68
C ALA A 69 14.42 1.62 5.65
N TYR A 70 14.65 2.82 5.13
CA TYR A 70 15.73 3.12 4.20
C TYR A 70 16.45 4.38 4.66
N SER A 71 17.76 4.46 4.42
CA SER A 71 18.54 5.65 4.68
C SER A 71 19.57 5.87 3.59
N LYS A 72 19.88 7.14 3.31
CA LYS A 72 21.02 7.54 2.48
C LYS A 72 22.27 7.85 3.30
N GLN A 73 22.14 7.90 4.63
CA GLN A 73 23.19 8.38 5.55
C GLN A 73 23.76 7.27 6.41
N ILE A 74 22.94 6.28 6.79
CA ILE A 74 23.33 5.15 7.63
C ILE A 74 23.04 3.83 6.92
N THR A 75 23.79 2.79 7.27
CA THR A 75 23.62 1.45 6.69
C THR A 75 23.08 0.43 7.70
N ALA A 76 23.11 0.77 8.98
CA ALA A 76 22.60 -0.07 10.07
C ALA A 76 21.82 0.78 11.08
N ILE A 77 20.89 0.17 11.80
CA ILE A 77 19.97 0.88 12.69
C ILE A 77 20.65 1.43 13.95
N ASP A 78 21.72 0.78 14.40
CA ASP A 78 22.55 1.19 15.53
C ASP A 78 23.37 2.47 15.28
N GLN A 79 23.42 2.93 14.02
CA GLN A 79 24.02 4.20 13.63
C GLN A 79 23.03 5.37 13.69
N LEU A 80 21.74 5.12 13.99
CA LEU A 80 20.74 6.17 14.07
C LEU A 80 21.06 7.08 15.27
N PRO A 81 21.31 8.39 15.06
CA PRO A 81 21.61 9.29 16.16
C PRO A 81 20.36 9.56 17.01
N ASP A 82 20.58 9.98 18.26
CA ASP A 82 19.52 10.54 19.09
C ASP A 82 18.86 11.73 18.38
N ASP A 83 17.56 11.91 18.62
CA ASP A 83 16.71 12.94 17.99
C ASP A 83 16.68 12.93 16.45
N ALA A 84 17.03 11.78 15.84
CA ALA A 84 16.95 11.62 14.39
C ALA A 84 15.52 11.86 13.87
N GLN A 85 15.44 12.54 12.73
CA GLN A 85 14.18 12.71 12.01
C GLN A 85 13.90 11.48 11.12
N VAL A 86 12.75 10.84 11.36
CA VAL A 86 12.29 9.69 10.58
C VAL A 86 11.01 10.08 9.84
N ALA A 87 11.06 10.06 8.52
CA ALA A 87 9.87 10.24 7.69
C ALA A 87 9.02 8.97 7.70
N VAL A 88 7.71 9.13 7.90
CA VAL A 88 6.73 8.04 7.88
C VAL A 88 5.56 8.38 6.94
N PRO A 89 4.81 7.38 6.44
CA PRO A 89 3.59 7.63 5.67
C PRO A 89 2.58 8.46 6.46
N ASN A 90 1.76 9.25 5.76
CA ASN A 90 0.75 10.12 6.37
C ASN A 90 -0.68 9.56 6.32
N ASP A 91 -0.93 8.49 5.55
CA ASP A 91 -2.23 7.81 5.61
C ASP A 91 -2.34 6.96 6.89
N PRO A 92 -3.52 6.87 7.53
CA PRO A 92 -3.65 6.28 8.86
C PRO A 92 -3.13 4.85 8.98
N THR A 93 -3.36 4.04 7.95
CA THR A 93 -3.06 2.60 8.01
C THR A 93 -1.58 2.31 7.83
N ASN A 94 -0.92 2.99 6.89
CA ASN A 94 0.52 2.83 6.69
C ASN A 94 1.32 3.59 7.76
N LEU A 95 0.81 4.72 8.28
CA LEU A 95 1.36 5.37 9.47
C LEU A 95 1.40 4.39 10.65
N GLY A 96 0.26 3.77 10.97
CA GLY A 96 0.17 2.77 12.04
C GLY A 96 1.15 1.61 11.84
N ARG A 97 1.26 1.09 10.61
CA ARG A 97 2.20 0.01 10.27
C ARG A 97 3.67 0.43 10.48
N SER A 98 4.03 1.66 10.13
CA SER A 98 5.37 2.22 10.35
C SER A 98 5.68 2.42 11.83
N LEU A 99 4.74 2.97 12.61
CA LEU A 99 4.91 3.15 14.05
C LEU A 99 5.11 1.82 14.78
N LEU A 100 4.35 0.79 14.41
CA LEU A 100 4.53 -0.56 14.95
C LEU A 100 5.90 -1.15 14.57
N LEU A 101 6.42 -0.88 13.37
CA LEU A 101 7.77 -1.29 12.98
C LEU A 101 8.83 -0.60 13.85
N LEU A 102 8.70 0.72 14.06
CA LEU A 102 9.64 1.49 14.90
C LEU A 102 9.61 1.00 16.35
N GLN A 103 8.42 0.76 16.90
CA GLN A 103 8.27 0.18 18.24
C GLN A 103 8.93 -1.21 18.34
N LYS A 104 8.74 -2.07 17.32
CA LYS A 104 9.35 -3.41 17.28
C LYS A 104 10.88 -3.35 17.28
N GLN A 105 11.48 -2.29 16.74
CA GLN A 105 12.93 -2.05 16.79
C GLN A 105 13.39 -1.35 18.07
N GLY A 106 12.49 -1.05 19.01
CA GLY A 106 12.82 -0.37 20.26
C GLY A 106 13.10 1.13 20.11
N LEU A 107 12.76 1.73 18.97
CA LEU A 107 13.05 3.14 18.67
C LEU A 107 12.03 4.10 19.29
N ILE A 108 10.80 3.62 19.51
CA ILE A 108 9.71 4.38 20.16
C ILE A 108 8.90 3.46 21.08
N THR A 109 8.06 4.09 21.92
CA THR A 109 6.97 3.44 22.66
C THR A 109 5.65 4.10 22.26
N LEU A 110 4.55 3.33 22.28
CA LEU A 110 3.20 3.79 21.90
C LEU A 110 2.23 3.75 23.09
#